data_AF-A0A319CKA5-F1
#
_entry.id   AF-A0A319CKA5-F1
#
_cell.length_a   1.000
_cell.length_b   1.000
_cell.length_c   1.000
_cell.angle_alpha   90.00
_cell.angle_beta   90.00
_cell.angle_gamma   90.00
#
_symmetry.space_group_name_H-M   'P 1'
#
loop_
_entity.id
_entity.type
_entity.pdbx_description
1 polymer ?
#
loop_
_entity_poly.entity_id
_entity_poly.type
_entity_poly.pdbx_seq_one_letter_code
_entity_poly.pdbx_strand_id
1 'polypeptide(L)'
;MSTQSTPSILFTHTAPQQGFRLLELPPEVADLLTSDNPPTLYLKTPTSTTAQPTTSSSKPTDLREYVNLCTPTQTYRIRQVQSSNSLHILRPSGMGGRDTGEGNGDGDMDVDVDIDVGVNLAETVTTIAKCGSTLELHVPEGGFRAAEFLGGLVGRFAPVTSGAAATGSAREGEGDAGAAEEDKVMETVFADIPVSRAECERVWVEGCAFVWRGRAWVPTPEIKMEVWKRVVDGAVVQGIDLRTQFLVDDLWKSVVVEDEDEVEGQFPRALFEAVVRRVVEGEEGNLDREVCVRWVGETYLEAMAPMASAAVGRSDFLNAWKDRLPEAWREEVALAKLTVSWYLFCACKRRSPLTFDAVYQLPDPTTISFVTEFERQRSKKNLPTDASAATAAKKSRNWHELFKNQKRQKR
;
A
#
# COMPACT_ATOMS: atom_id res chain seq x y z
N MET A 1 1.62 -45.33 48.58
CA MET A 1 0.75 -45.12 47.40
C MET A 1 0.19 -43.72 47.52
N SER A 2 0.50 -42.83 46.58
CA SER A 2 0.04 -41.44 46.60
C SER A 2 -1.22 -41.34 45.75
N THR A 3 -2.39 -41.20 46.37
CA THR A 3 -3.65 -40.94 45.67
C THR A 3 -3.68 -39.48 45.27
N GLN A 4 -3.28 -39.18 44.02
CA GLN A 4 -3.60 -37.89 43.42
C GLN A 4 -5.11 -37.88 43.13
N SER A 5 -5.90 -37.30 44.04
CA SER A 5 -7.25 -36.87 43.75
C SER A 5 -7.16 -35.63 42.87
N THR A 6 -7.09 -35.81 41.56
CA THR A 6 -7.11 -34.68 40.62
C THR A 6 -8.52 -34.08 40.60
N PRO A 7 -8.71 -32.80 40.94
CA PRO A 7 -10.02 -32.16 40.86
C PRO A 7 -10.51 -32.20 39.40
N SER A 8 -11.75 -32.65 39.20
CA SER A 8 -12.38 -32.70 37.88
C SER A 8 -12.96 -31.33 37.55
N ILE A 9 -12.46 -30.69 36.48
CA ILE A 9 -12.96 -29.42 35.96
C ILE A 9 -14.24 -29.69 35.16
N LEU A 10 -15.34 -29.03 35.50
CA LEU A 10 -16.61 -29.17 34.77
C LEU A 10 -16.50 -28.47 33.41
N PHE A 11 -16.81 -29.18 32.32
CA PHE A 11 -16.75 -28.65 30.96
C PHE A 11 -18.14 -28.53 30.35
N THR A 12 -18.54 -27.31 29.99
CA THR A 12 -19.86 -27.04 29.41
C THR A 12 -19.75 -26.37 28.03
N HIS A 13 -20.84 -26.30 27.28
CA HIS A 13 -20.89 -25.73 25.93
C HIS A 13 -22.03 -24.72 25.81
N THR A 14 -21.75 -23.52 25.31
CA THR A 14 -22.78 -22.51 25.04
C THR A 14 -23.41 -22.71 23.67
N ALA A 15 -24.74 -22.73 23.61
CA ALA A 15 -25.52 -22.60 22.40
C ALA A 15 -26.45 -21.38 22.51
N PRO A 16 -26.40 -20.41 21.57
CA PRO A 16 -25.59 -20.37 20.35
C PRO A 16 -24.10 -20.07 20.60
N GLN A 17 -23.23 -20.50 19.69
CA GLN A 17 -21.81 -20.16 19.75
C GLN A 17 -21.55 -18.69 19.37
N GLN A 18 -20.59 -18.07 20.04
CA GLN A 18 -20.17 -16.69 19.78
C GLN A 18 -19.32 -16.61 18.50
N GLY A 19 -19.44 -15.50 17.76
CA GLY A 19 -18.78 -15.27 16.46
C GLY A 19 -17.28 -14.97 16.51
N PHE A 20 -16.52 -15.64 17.37
CA PHE A 20 -15.07 -15.41 17.48
C PHE A 20 -14.30 -15.97 16.28
N ARG A 21 -13.28 -15.22 15.87
CA ARG A 21 -12.27 -15.60 14.89
C ARG A 21 -10.91 -15.48 15.54
N LEU A 22 -10.01 -16.41 15.22
CA LEU A 22 -8.61 -16.34 15.65
C LEU A 22 -7.81 -15.60 14.57
N LEU A 23 -7.06 -14.59 14.96
CA LEU A 23 -6.15 -13.84 14.09
C LEU A 23 -4.72 -14.02 14.59
N GLU A 24 -3.84 -14.48 13.73
CA GLU A 24 -2.40 -14.55 13.99
C GLU A 24 -1.79 -13.15 13.88
N LEU A 25 -1.14 -12.70 14.95
CA LEU A 25 -0.55 -11.38 15.06
C LEU A 25 0.97 -11.49 14.90
N PRO A 26 1.57 -10.83 13.89
CA PRO A 26 3.00 -10.58 13.84
C PRO A 26 3.45 -9.83 15.11
N PRO A 27 4.70 -10.02 15.57
CA PRO A 27 5.20 -9.37 16.79
C PRO A 27 5.01 -7.85 16.78
N GLU A 28 5.30 -7.20 15.64
CA GLU A 28 5.11 -5.75 15.46
C GLU A 28 3.66 -5.29 15.68
N VAL A 29 2.66 -6.08 15.27
CA VAL A 29 1.24 -5.75 15.48
C VAL A 29 0.82 -6.05 16.93
N ALA A 30 1.36 -7.12 17.51
CA ALA A 30 1.12 -7.45 18.92
C ALA A 30 1.69 -6.38 19.87
N ASP A 31 2.87 -5.86 19.56
CA ASP A 31 3.50 -4.76 20.32
C ASP A 31 2.67 -3.47 20.20
N LEU A 32 2.16 -3.15 19.01
CA LEU A 32 1.26 -2.00 18.81
C LEU A 32 -0.03 -2.12 19.64
N LEU A 33 -0.63 -3.31 19.68
CA LEU A 33 -1.86 -3.56 20.43
C LEU A 33 -1.66 -3.59 21.95
N THR A 34 -0.46 -3.93 22.41
CA THR A 34 -0.12 -3.97 23.85
C THR A 34 0.54 -2.67 24.36
N SER A 35 0.78 -1.70 23.47
CA SER A 35 1.34 -0.39 23.83
C SER A 35 0.39 0.45 24.69
N ASP A 36 0.93 1.43 25.42
CA ASP A 36 0.16 2.32 26.31
C ASP A 36 -0.90 3.15 25.57
N ASN A 37 -0.70 3.41 24.27
CA ASN A 37 -1.62 4.15 23.41
C ASN A 37 -1.88 3.33 22.12
N PRO A 38 -2.70 2.27 22.20
CA PRO A 38 -2.91 1.38 21.07
C PRO A 38 -3.61 2.13 19.93
N PRO A 39 -3.04 2.15 18.71
CA PRO A 39 -3.65 2.85 17.58
C PRO A 39 -4.91 2.13 17.08
N THR A 40 -5.80 2.88 16.42
CA THR A 40 -6.96 2.28 15.75
C THR A 40 -6.52 1.52 14.51
N LEU A 41 -6.88 0.24 14.41
CA LEU A 41 -6.64 -0.59 13.23
C LEU A 41 -7.88 -0.63 12.35
N TYR A 42 -7.69 -0.58 11.03
CA TYR A 42 -8.79 -0.54 10.06
C TYR A 42 -8.81 -1.81 9.22
N LEU A 43 -10.02 -2.35 9.01
CA LEU A 43 -10.26 -3.39 8.01
C LEU A 43 -10.80 -2.72 6.75
N LYS A 44 -10.01 -2.74 5.68
CA LYS A 44 -10.38 -2.13 4.39
C LYS A 44 -10.51 -3.19 3.31
N THR A 45 -11.44 -2.96 2.39
CA THR A 45 -11.68 -3.82 1.22
C THR A 45 -11.66 -3.00 -0.05
N PRO A 46 -11.10 -3.50 -1.16
CA PRO A 46 -11.21 -2.83 -2.45
C PRO A 46 -12.68 -2.78 -2.86
N THR A 47 -13.24 -1.59 -3.08
CA THR A 47 -14.60 -1.46 -3.61
C THR A 47 -14.61 -1.66 -5.13
N SER A 48 -15.75 -2.07 -5.69
CA SER A 48 -15.91 -2.30 -7.13
C SER A 48 -15.59 -1.06 -7.99
N THR A 49 -15.70 0.15 -7.42
CA THR A 49 -15.36 1.42 -8.07
C THR A 49 -13.85 1.58 -8.29
N THR A 50 -13.03 1.06 -7.38
CA THR A 50 -11.56 1.01 -7.48
C THR A 50 -11.01 -0.17 -8.28
N ALA A 51 -11.85 -1.15 -8.62
CA ALA A 51 -11.49 -2.30 -9.44
C ALA A 51 -11.84 -2.03 -10.92
N GLN A 52 -11.04 -1.19 -11.60
CA GLN A 52 -11.30 -0.95 -13.02
C GLN A 52 -11.03 -2.22 -13.85
N PRO A 53 -11.95 -2.63 -14.75
CA PRO A 53 -11.75 -3.77 -15.62
C PRO A 53 -10.76 -3.37 -16.72
N THR A 54 -9.50 -3.80 -16.62
CA THR A 54 -8.60 -3.72 -17.76
C THR A 54 -9.15 -4.63 -18.86
N THR A 55 -9.61 -4.03 -19.95
CA THR A 55 -9.97 -4.71 -21.20
C THR A 55 -8.72 -5.33 -21.83
N SER A 56 -8.31 -6.50 -21.35
CA SER A 56 -7.51 -7.43 -22.13
C SER A 56 -7.64 -8.84 -21.55
N SER A 57 -7.90 -9.77 -22.46
CA SER A 57 -8.25 -11.18 -22.26
C SER A 57 -7.15 -12.00 -21.58
N SER A 58 -6.97 -11.83 -20.27
CA SER A 58 -6.28 -12.79 -19.42
C SER A 58 -7.10 -13.04 -18.16
N LYS A 59 -7.24 -14.31 -17.77
CA LYS A 59 -8.12 -14.77 -16.69
C LYS A 59 -7.97 -13.90 -15.41
N PRO A 60 -9.06 -13.41 -14.79
CA PRO A 60 -9.01 -12.58 -13.60
C PRO A 60 -8.72 -13.46 -12.39
N THR A 61 -7.45 -13.83 -12.20
CA THR A 61 -7.08 -14.74 -11.10
C THR A 61 -6.83 -13.98 -9.79
N ASP A 62 -6.73 -12.64 -9.84
CA ASP A 62 -6.40 -11.78 -8.69
C ASP A 62 -7.50 -10.78 -8.28
N LEU A 63 -8.66 -10.73 -8.96
CA LEU A 63 -9.85 -10.00 -8.48
C LEU A 63 -10.59 -10.78 -7.39
N ARG A 64 -9.85 -11.34 -6.43
CA ARG A 64 -10.48 -11.91 -5.23
C ARG A 64 -10.85 -10.74 -4.32
N GLU A 65 -12.07 -10.68 -3.84
CA GLU A 65 -12.42 -9.88 -2.67
C GLU A 65 -11.44 -10.26 -1.55
N TYR A 66 -10.51 -9.37 -1.22
CA TYR A 66 -9.57 -9.53 -0.12
C TYR A 66 -9.80 -8.44 0.89
N VAL A 67 -9.59 -8.77 2.17
CA VAL A 67 -9.64 -7.82 3.26
C VAL A 67 -8.22 -7.51 3.68
N ASN A 68 -7.91 -6.23 3.82
CA ASN A 68 -6.63 -5.75 4.30
C ASN A 68 -6.80 -5.19 5.71
N LEU A 69 -5.90 -5.57 6.61
CA LEU A 69 -5.70 -4.94 7.91
C LEU A 69 -4.69 -3.82 7.74
N CYS A 70 -5.09 -2.58 8.02
CA CYS A 70 -4.25 -1.40 7.95
C CYS A 70 -3.90 -0.95 9.37
N THR A 71 -2.61 -0.93 9.68
CA THR A 71 -2.05 -0.18 10.81
C THR A 71 -1.81 1.28 10.35
N PRO A 72 -1.39 2.20 11.23
CA PRO A 72 -1.02 3.55 10.79
C PRO A 72 0.08 3.58 9.72
N THR A 73 1.00 2.61 9.79
CA THR A 73 2.23 2.59 8.97
C THR A 73 2.27 1.51 7.90
N GLN A 74 1.47 0.44 8.02
CA GLN A 74 1.63 -0.76 7.20
C GLN A 74 0.29 -1.46 6.91
N THR A 75 0.21 -2.10 5.75
CA THR A 75 -0.93 -2.93 5.35
C THR A 75 -0.57 -4.42 5.37
N TYR A 76 -1.53 -5.24 5.79
CA TYR A 76 -1.46 -6.70 5.73
C TYR A 76 -2.69 -7.26 5.03
N ARG A 77 -2.50 -8.19 4.10
CA ARG A 77 -3.60 -8.96 3.51
C ARG A 77 -4.00 -10.07 4.47
N ILE A 78 -5.29 -10.17 4.75
CA ILE A 78 -5.82 -11.26 5.58
C ILE A 78 -6.03 -12.50 4.70
N ARG A 79 -5.44 -13.63 5.10
CA ARG A 79 -5.70 -14.95 4.51
C ARG A 79 -6.36 -15.86 5.53
N GLN A 80 -7.36 -16.62 5.10
CA GLN A 80 -7.98 -17.64 5.96
C GLN A 80 -7.30 -18.99 5.71
N VAL A 81 -6.86 -19.63 6.80
CA VAL A 81 -6.27 -20.98 6.79
C VAL A 81 -7.19 -21.91 7.55
N GLN A 82 -7.65 -22.96 6.87
CA GLN A 82 -8.51 -23.97 7.48
C GLN A 82 -7.67 -24.93 8.32
N SER A 83 -8.21 -25.31 9.48
CA SER A 83 -7.61 -26.33 10.34
C SER A 83 -8.51 -27.56 10.41
N SER A 84 -7.90 -28.74 10.29
CA SER A 84 -8.58 -30.01 10.59
C SER A 84 -8.75 -30.27 12.08
N ASN A 85 -8.12 -29.44 12.94
CA ASN A 85 -8.17 -29.59 14.39
C ASN A 85 -9.40 -28.87 14.97
N SER A 86 -9.98 -29.44 16.02
CA SER A 86 -11.07 -28.80 16.76
C SER A 86 -10.51 -27.80 17.78
N LEU A 87 -10.47 -26.51 17.42
CA LEU A 87 -10.08 -25.45 18.33
C LEU A 87 -11.32 -24.90 19.06
N HIS A 88 -11.27 -24.93 20.39
CA HIS A 88 -12.33 -24.45 21.26
C HIS A 88 -11.84 -23.24 22.04
N ILE A 89 -12.59 -22.13 21.99
CA ILE A 89 -12.34 -20.98 22.85
C ILE A 89 -13.13 -21.21 24.13
N LEU A 90 -12.39 -21.21 25.23
CA LEU A 90 -12.89 -21.51 26.56
C LEU A 90 -12.95 -20.22 27.38
N ARG A 91 -14.04 -20.02 28.11
CA ARG A 91 -14.19 -18.95 29.10
C ARG A 91 -14.34 -19.58 30.48
N PRO A 92 -13.55 -19.16 31.48
CA PRO A 92 -13.81 -19.55 32.86
C PRO A 92 -15.21 -19.06 33.28
N SER A 93 -16.01 -19.95 33.86
CA SER A 93 -17.30 -19.59 34.44
C SER A 93 -17.09 -19.14 35.88
N GLY A 94 -16.66 -17.90 36.05
CA GLY A 94 -16.57 -17.26 37.36
C GLY A 94 -17.94 -16.73 37.77
N MET A 95 -18.55 -17.40 38.75
CA MET A 95 -19.60 -16.94 39.67
C MET A 95 -19.99 -15.47 39.47
N GLY A 96 -21.17 -15.22 38.89
CA GLY A 96 -21.83 -13.94 39.03
C GLY A 96 -21.85 -13.58 40.52
N GLY A 97 -21.43 -12.36 40.84
CA GLY A 97 -21.37 -11.90 42.22
C GLY A 97 -22.67 -12.23 42.93
N ARG A 98 -22.60 -13.10 43.95
CA ARG A 98 -23.47 -12.96 45.11
C ARG A 98 -23.02 -11.67 45.76
N ASP A 99 -23.53 -10.55 45.23
CA ASP A 99 -23.71 -9.37 46.02
C ASP A 99 -24.53 -9.80 47.23
N THR A 100 -23.90 -9.57 48.36
CA THR A 100 -24.44 -9.67 49.70
C THR A 100 -25.52 -8.61 49.82
N GLY A 101 -26.73 -8.95 49.39
CA GLY A 101 -27.94 -8.17 49.62
C GLY A 101 -28.82 -8.89 50.63
N GLU A 102 -28.66 -8.57 51.91
CA GLU A 102 -29.65 -8.86 52.94
C GLU A 102 -31.01 -8.27 52.51
N GLY A 103 -32.05 -9.11 52.44
CA GLY A 103 -33.40 -8.66 52.08
C GLY A 103 -34.41 -9.80 52.01
N ASN A 104 -35.10 -10.03 53.13
CA ASN A 104 -36.30 -10.84 53.34
C ASN A 104 -37.19 -11.12 52.09
N GLY A 105 -37.69 -12.36 52.00
CA GLY A 105 -38.92 -12.66 51.27
C GLY A 105 -39.18 -14.15 51.12
N ASP A 106 -39.97 -14.70 52.05
CA ASP A 106 -40.61 -16.03 52.01
C ASP A 106 -41.17 -16.41 50.63
N GLY A 107 -41.03 -17.68 50.24
CA GLY A 107 -41.69 -18.20 49.03
C GLY A 107 -41.26 -19.59 48.57
N ASP A 108 -41.33 -20.56 49.48
CA ASP A 108 -41.79 -21.94 49.28
C ASP A 108 -42.03 -22.43 47.82
N MET A 109 -41.19 -23.36 47.33
CA MET A 109 -41.57 -24.54 46.55
C MET A 109 -40.34 -25.44 46.31
N ASP A 110 -40.19 -26.40 47.22
CA ASP A 110 -39.25 -27.52 47.13
C ASP A 110 -39.65 -28.47 45.98
N VAL A 111 -38.76 -28.61 44.98
CA VAL A 111 -38.66 -29.81 44.15
C VAL A 111 -37.18 -30.19 44.11
N ASP A 112 -36.73 -30.80 45.20
CA ASP A 112 -35.41 -31.41 45.32
C ASP A 112 -35.36 -32.70 44.50
N VAL A 113 -34.74 -32.62 43.31
CA VAL A 113 -34.00 -33.74 42.75
C VAL A 113 -32.55 -33.49 43.11
N ASP A 114 -32.18 -33.91 44.32
CA ASP A 114 -30.80 -33.95 44.83
C ASP A 114 -29.98 -34.96 44.01
N ILE A 115 -29.37 -34.46 42.93
CA ILE A 115 -28.10 -35.00 42.47
C ILE A 115 -27.03 -34.20 43.23
N ASP A 116 -26.78 -34.61 44.47
CA ASP A 116 -25.62 -34.21 45.27
C ASP A 116 -24.35 -34.81 44.64
N VAL A 117 -23.91 -34.19 43.54
CA VAL A 117 -22.50 -34.25 43.16
C VAL A 117 -21.94 -32.93 43.64
N GLY A 118 -21.17 -32.96 44.73
CA GLY A 118 -20.36 -31.85 45.24
C GLY A 118 -19.30 -31.40 44.23
N VAL A 119 -19.72 -30.90 43.06
CA VAL A 119 -18.88 -30.27 42.07
C VAL A 119 -18.79 -28.81 42.47
N ASN A 120 -17.61 -28.41 42.94
CA ASN A 120 -17.29 -27.02 43.16
C ASN A 120 -17.42 -26.25 41.83
N LEU A 121 -18.57 -25.61 41.60
CA LEU A 121 -18.88 -24.83 40.38
C LEU A 121 -17.87 -23.71 40.13
N ALA A 122 -17.07 -23.34 41.13
CA ALA A 122 -15.97 -22.37 41.01
C ALA A 122 -14.91 -22.77 39.98
N GLU A 123 -14.82 -24.05 39.61
CA GLU A 123 -13.90 -24.58 38.60
C GLU A 123 -14.64 -25.10 37.36
N THR A 124 -15.59 -24.31 36.84
CA THR A 124 -16.28 -24.63 35.58
C THR A 124 -15.68 -23.85 34.41
N VAL A 125 -15.51 -24.51 33.27
CA VAL A 125 -15.05 -23.90 32.02
C VAL A 125 -16.09 -24.14 30.93
N THR A 126 -16.45 -23.07 30.21
CA THR A 126 -17.46 -23.15 29.14
C THR A 126 -16.83 -22.89 27.78
N THR A 127 -17.10 -23.76 26.81
CA THR A 127 -16.81 -23.50 25.40
C THR A 127 -17.77 -22.45 24.86
N ILE A 128 -17.23 -21.29 24.48
CA ILE A 128 -18.00 -20.18 23.92
C ILE A 128 -17.97 -20.13 22.38
N ALA A 129 -16.94 -20.70 21.76
CA ALA A 129 -16.80 -20.74 20.30
C ALA A 129 -15.96 -21.94 19.85
N LYS A 130 -16.26 -22.43 18.64
CA LYS A 130 -15.45 -23.42 17.91
C LYS A 130 -14.89 -22.77 16.65
N CYS A 131 -13.57 -22.73 16.52
CA CYS A 131 -12.90 -22.12 15.39
C CYS A 131 -12.35 -23.21 14.46
N GLY A 132 -12.92 -23.36 13.27
CA GLY A 132 -12.40 -24.28 12.23
C GLY A 132 -11.32 -23.68 11.33
N SER A 133 -10.97 -22.40 11.54
CA SER A 133 -9.98 -21.69 10.75
C SER A 133 -9.32 -20.58 11.55
N THR A 134 -8.08 -20.27 11.18
CA THR A 134 -7.31 -19.11 11.64
C THR A 134 -7.21 -18.09 10.51
N LEU A 135 -7.12 -16.81 10.88
CA LEU A 135 -6.80 -15.73 9.97
C LEU A 135 -5.32 -15.41 10.15
N GLU A 136 -4.60 -15.24 9.06
CA GLU A 136 -3.16 -14.94 9.06
C GLU A 136 -2.91 -13.65 8.27
N LEU A 137 -1.90 -12.90 8.71
CA LEU A 137 -1.51 -11.64 8.11
C LEU A 137 -0.32 -11.84 7.17
N HIS A 138 -0.45 -11.36 5.93
CA HIS A 138 0.54 -11.57 4.88
C HIS A 138 0.78 -10.31 4.06
N VAL A 139 2.05 -10.00 3.76
CA VAL A 139 2.43 -8.92 2.84
C VAL A 139 2.78 -9.54 1.47
N PRO A 140 2.07 -9.20 0.38
CA PRO A 140 2.36 -9.73 -0.95
C PRO A 140 3.73 -9.27 -1.49
N GLU A 141 4.41 -10.13 -2.26
CA GLU A 141 5.77 -9.90 -2.80
C GLU A 141 5.90 -8.76 -3.85
N GLY A 142 4.84 -7.97 -4.05
CA GLY A 142 4.84 -6.78 -4.92
C GLY A 142 4.10 -5.59 -4.29
N GLY A 143 3.87 -5.62 -2.97
CA GLY A 143 3.09 -4.58 -2.28
C GLY A 143 1.61 -4.57 -2.68
N PHE A 144 0.91 -3.52 -2.26
CA PHE A 144 -0.55 -3.41 -2.37
C PHE A 144 -1.04 -2.51 -3.53
N ARG A 145 -0.17 -2.18 -4.50
CA ARG A 145 -0.49 -1.37 -5.70
C ARG A 145 -1.28 -0.08 -5.40
N ALA A 146 -0.91 0.60 -4.32
CA ALA A 146 -1.58 1.82 -3.85
C ALA A 146 -1.66 2.92 -4.92
N ALA A 147 -0.65 3.04 -5.78
CA ALA A 147 -0.63 4.00 -6.89
C ALA A 147 -1.78 3.81 -7.89
N GLU A 148 -2.20 2.57 -8.14
CA GLU A 148 -3.28 2.28 -9.09
C GLU A 148 -4.64 2.65 -8.52
N PHE A 149 -4.84 2.38 -7.22
CA PHE A 149 -6.05 2.78 -6.52
C PHE A 149 -6.16 4.30 -6.45
N LEU A 150 -5.07 5.00 -6.11
CA LEU A 150 -5.05 6.45 -6.08
C LEU A 150 -5.35 7.02 -7.47
N GLY A 151 -4.71 6.50 -8.52
CA GLY A 151 -4.91 6.93 -9.90
C GLY A 151 -6.35 6.76 -10.43
N GLY A 152 -7.14 5.84 -9.86
CA GLY A 152 -8.56 5.67 -10.18
C GLY A 152 -9.49 6.66 -9.45
N LEU A 153 -9.06 7.24 -8.33
CA LEU A 153 -9.87 8.14 -7.49
C LEU A 153 -9.56 9.62 -7.73
N VAL A 154 -8.36 9.95 -8.20
CA VAL A 154 -7.89 11.32 -8.42
C VAL A 154 -7.98 11.74 -9.90
N GLY A 155 -8.18 13.03 -10.14
CA GLY A 155 -8.16 13.59 -11.49
C GLY A 155 -6.75 13.63 -12.09
N ARG A 156 -6.63 13.62 -13.41
CA ARG A 156 -5.36 13.89 -14.11
C ARG A 156 -5.27 15.37 -14.49
N PHE A 157 -4.17 16.02 -14.12
CA PHE A 157 -3.91 17.42 -14.44
C PHE A 157 -2.93 17.51 -15.62
N ALA A 158 -3.37 18.05 -16.75
CA ALA A 158 -2.66 18.05 -18.03
C ALA A 158 -2.60 19.46 -18.67
N PRO A 159 -1.72 19.70 -19.67
CA PRO A 159 -1.59 21.00 -20.32
C PRO A 159 -2.85 21.43 -21.07
N VAL A 160 -3.18 22.72 -21.00
CA VAL A 160 -4.38 23.34 -21.60
C VAL A 160 -4.42 23.27 -23.14
N THR A 161 -3.28 22.98 -23.79
CA THR A 161 -3.16 22.89 -25.25
C THR A 161 -3.81 21.63 -25.86
N SER A 162 -4.14 20.63 -25.04
CA SER A 162 -4.99 19.53 -25.45
C SER A 162 -6.42 19.89 -25.05
N GLY A 163 -7.35 20.03 -26.01
CA GLY A 163 -8.72 20.54 -25.82
C GLY A 163 -9.63 19.78 -24.84
N ALA A 164 -9.08 18.92 -23.98
CA ALA A 164 -9.69 18.43 -22.75
C ALA A 164 -9.22 19.30 -21.58
N ALA A 165 -9.77 20.52 -21.49
CA ALA A 165 -9.81 21.24 -20.22
C ALA A 165 -10.27 20.27 -19.12
N ALA A 166 -9.64 20.35 -17.94
CA ALA A 166 -9.97 19.59 -16.73
C ALA A 166 -11.43 19.10 -16.76
N THR A 167 -11.65 17.82 -17.08
CA THR A 167 -13.00 17.27 -17.27
C THR A 167 -13.67 17.10 -15.91
N GLY A 168 -14.16 18.22 -15.40
CA GLY A 168 -14.90 18.35 -14.16
C GLY A 168 -15.41 19.79 -14.11
N SER A 169 -16.71 19.95 -14.30
CA SER A 169 -17.39 21.25 -14.14
C SER A 169 -17.07 21.80 -12.74
N ALA A 170 -16.18 22.80 -12.70
CA ALA A 170 -15.83 23.52 -11.49
C ALA A 170 -16.90 24.58 -11.24
N ARG A 171 -17.49 24.58 -10.05
CA ARG A 171 -18.14 25.78 -9.53
C ARG A 171 -17.05 26.80 -9.26
N GLU A 172 -17.24 28.01 -9.77
CA GLU A 172 -16.37 29.16 -9.51
C GLU A 172 -16.35 29.46 -8.02
N GLY A 173 -15.25 29.06 -7.39
CA GLY A 173 -14.80 29.51 -6.08
C GLY A 173 -13.30 29.73 -6.20
N GLU A 174 -12.90 30.97 -6.51
CA GLU A 174 -11.51 31.39 -6.41
C GLU A 174 -11.13 31.42 -4.94
N GLY A 175 -10.44 30.38 -4.51
CA GLY A 175 -9.86 30.28 -3.18
C GLY A 175 -8.96 29.06 -3.15
N ASP A 176 -7.70 29.29 -2.80
CA ASP A 176 -6.81 28.23 -2.32
C ASP A 176 -7.55 27.48 -1.19
N ALA A 177 -7.65 26.16 -1.30
CA ALA A 177 -8.29 25.38 -0.25
C ALA A 177 -7.40 25.50 0.98
N GLY A 178 -7.91 26.05 2.09
CA GLY A 178 -7.09 26.13 3.31
C GLY A 178 -6.64 24.73 3.74
N ALA A 179 -5.50 24.61 4.44
CA ALA A 179 -4.93 23.31 4.83
C ALA A 179 -5.94 22.31 5.44
N ALA A 180 -6.90 22.82 6.24
CA ALA A 180 -7.96 22.01 6.85
C ALA A 180 -8.99 21.45 5.84
N GLU A 181 -9.17 22.08 4.68
CA GLU A 181 -9.98 21.57 3.57
C GLU A 181 -9.19 20.56 2.74
N GLU A 182 -7.90 20.80 2.51
CA GLU A 182 -7.00 19.85 1.85
C GLU A 182 -6.95 18.52 2.61
N ASP A 183 -6.75 18.57 3.93
CA ASP A 183 -6.74 17.40 4.80
C ASP A 183 -8.06 16.61 4.70
N LYS A 184 -9.20 17.29 4.63
CA LYS A 184 -10.51 16.62 4.49
C LYS A 184 -10.65 15.91 3.15
N VAL A 185 -10.19 16.54 2.06
CA VAL A 185 -10.21 15.93 0.73
C VAL A 185 -9.27 14.73 0.70
N MET A 186 -8.07 14.84 1.27
CA MET A 186 -7.11 13.74 1.37
C MET A 186 -7.67 12.57 2.19
N GLU A 187 -8.26 12.84 3.35
CA GLU A 187 -8.89 11.80 4.19
C GLU A 187 -10.02 11.07 3.45
N THR A 188 -10.83 11.81 2.69
CA THR A 188 -11.91 11.22 1.88
C THR A 188 -11.35 10.29 0.81
N VAL A 189 -10.27 10.70 0.12
CA VAL A 189 -9.61 9.85 -0.89
C VAL A 189 -8.96 8.62 -0.24
N PHE A 190 -8.28 8.78 0.89
CA PHE A 190 -7.56 7.70 1.57
C PHE A 190 -8.49 6.68 2.25
N ALA A 191 -9.72 7.07 2.59
CA ALA A 191 -10.73 6.16 3.13
C ALA A 191 -11.09 5.04 2.12
N ASP A 192 -11.14 5.38 0.82
CA ASP A 192 -11.53 4.45 -0.25
C ASP A 192 -10.37 3.58 -0.77
N ILE A 193 -9.13 3.87 -0.36
CA ILE A 193 -7.95 3.08 -0.77
C ILE A 193 -7.72 1.97 0.27
N PRO A 194 -7.62 0.69 -0.15
CA PRO A 194 -7.47 -0.46 0.75
C PRO A 194 -6.03 -0.62 1.27
N VAL A 195 -5.36 0.47 1.65
CA VAL A 195 -4.02 0.49 2.22
C VAL A 195 -3.93 1.46 3.40
N SER A 196 -2.83 1.38 4.15
CA SER A 196 -2.51 2.22 5.30
C SER A 196 -2.29 3.68 4.90
N ARG A 197 -2.50 4.58 5.86
CA ARG A 197 -2.36 6.01 5.64
C ARG A 197 -0.94 6.39 5.21
N ALA A 198 0.08 5.88 5.89
CA ALA A 198 1.47 6.16 5.53
C ALA A 198 1.82 5.69 4.10
N GLU A 199 1.24 4.58 3.64
CA GLU A 199 1.45 4.11 2.26
C GLU A 199 0.69 4.97 1.24
N CYS A 200 -0.51 5.45 1.58
CA CYS A 200 -1.23 6.43 0.77
C CYS A 200 -0.46 7.75 0.64
N GLU A 201 0.02 8.30 1.76
CA GLU A 201 0.79 9.54 1.81
C GLU A 201 2.09 9.42 1.01
N ARG A 202 2.79 8.29 1.12
CA ARG A 202 3.98 8.04 0.32
C ARG A 202 3.67 8.07 -1.18
N VAL A 203 2.62 7.38 -1.61
CA VAL A 203 2.19 7.37 -3.02
C VAL A 203 1.69 8.74 -3.48
N TRP A 204 1.03 9.47 -2.60
CA TRP A 204 0.60 10.85 -2.84
C TRP A 204 1.80 11.76 -3.15
N VAL A 205 2.85 11.69 -2.32
CA VAL A 205 4.11 12.42 -2.54
C VAL A 205 4.81 11.92 -3.80
N GLU A 206 4.97 10.61 -3.99
CA GLU A 206 5.62 10.01 -5.17
C GLU A 206 4.97 10.44 -6.48
N GLY A 207 3.64 10.51 -6.50
CA GLY A 207 2.84 10.94 -7.65
C GLY A 207 2.83 12.44 -7.90
N CYS A 208 3.36 13.26 -6.98
CA CYS A 208 3.15 14.72 -6.91
C CYS A 208 1.65 15.07 -6.87
N ALA A 209 0.86 14.29 -6.15
CA ALA A 209 -0.56 14.56 -5.99
C ALA A 209 -0.77 15.83 -5.15
N PHE A 210 -1.83 16.55 -5.44
CA PHE A 210 -2.17 17.82 -4.78
C PHE A 210 -3.68 18.04 -4.77
N VAL A 211 -4.15 18.89 -3.87
CA VAL A 211 -5.55 19.34 -3.83
C VAL A 211 -5.64 20.67 -4.55
N TRP A 212 -6.64 20.83 -5.40
CA TRP A 212 -6.94 22.10 -6.07
C TRP A 212 -8.43 22.21 -6.32
N ARG A 213 -9.01 23.35 -5.90
CA ARG A 213 -10.45 23.63 -5.99
C ARG A 213 -11.31 22.51 -5.41
N GLY A 214 -10.95 22.05 -4.20
CA GLY A 214 -11.68 21.01 -3.46
C GLY A 214 -11.61 19.59 -4.06
N ARG A 215 -10.68 19.34 -5.00
CA ARG A 215 -10.49 18.02 -5.62
C ARG A 215 -9.02 17.61 -5.62
N ALA A 216 -8.77 16.31 -5.50
CA ALA A 216 -7.44 15.72 -5.65
C ALA A 216 -7.05 15.52 -7.12
N TRP A 217 -5.81 15.88 -7.45
CA TRP A 217 -5.23 15.80 -8.79
C TRP A 217 -3.85 15.16 -8.77
N VAL A 218 -3.50 14.45 -9.84
CA VAL A 218 -2.15 13.99 -10.15
C VAL A 218 -1.70 14.61 -11.48
N PRO A 219 -0.58 15.34 -11.51
CA PRO A 219 -0.09 15.96 -12.73
C PRO A 219 0.49 14.93 -13.70
N THR A 220 0.33 15.18 -15.00
CA THR A 220 1.01 14.39 -16.03
C THR A 220 2.53 14.66 -16.01
N PRO A 221 3.35 13.73 -16.53
CA PRO A 221 4.80 13.90 -16.58
C PRO A 221 5.24 15.19 -17.28
N GLU A 222 4.51 15.63 -18.31
CA GLU A 222 4.80 16.87 -19.03
C GLU A 222 4.66 18.08 -18.12
N ILE A 223 3.58 18.14 -17.33
CA ILE A 223 3.35 19.22 -16.36
C ILE A 223 4.41 19.19 -15.26
N LYS A 224 4.77 18.01 -14.74
CA LYS A 224 5.85 17.89 -13.74
C LYS A 224 7.15 18.48 -14.27
N MET A 225 7.50 18.17 -15.52
CA MET A 225 8.71 18.69 -16.17
C MET A 225 8.62 20.18 -16.48
N GLU A 226 7.44 20.69 -16.81
CA GLU A 226 7.20 22.11 -17.06
C GLU A 226 7.37 22.94 -15.78
N VAL A 227 6.78 22.49 -14.67
CA VAL A 227 6.95 23.11 -13.35
C VAL A 227 8.40 23.04 -12.91
N TRP A 228 9.04 21.86 -13.02
CA TRP A 228 10.45 21.69 -12.67
C TRP A 228 11.37 22.62 -13.46
N LYS A 229 11.12 22.78 -14.76
CA LYS A 229 11.88 23.72 -15.59
C LYS A 229 11.81 25.14 -15.02
N ARG A 230 10.60 25.62 -14.71
CA ARG A 230 10.41 26.96 -14.14
C ARG A 230 11.06 27.11 -12.77
N VAL A 231 11.03 26.06 -11.93
CA VAL A 231 11.76 26.03 -10.65
C VAL A 231 13.25 26.26 -10.84
N VAL A 232 13.88 25.52 -11.76
CA VAL A 232 15.32 25.64 -12.04
C VAL A 232 15.64 27.01 -12.65
N ASP A 233 14.86 27.47 -13.63
CA ASP A 233 15.05 28.76 -14.29
C ASP A 233 14.90 29.91 -13.28
N GLY A 234 13.86 29.89 -12.45
CA GLY A 234 13.60 30.88 -11.40
C GLY A 234 14.68 30.91 -10.32
N ALA A 235 15.16 29.74 -9.89
CA ALA A 235 16.27 29.65 -8.94
C ALA A 235 17.56 30.24 -9.51
N VAL A 236 17.87 30.02 -10.79
CA VAL A 236 19.04 30.62 -11.46
C VAL A 236 18.91 32.15 -11.57
N VAL A 237 17.72 32.65 -11.93
CA VAL A 237 17.46 34.09 -12.06
C VAL A 237 17.61 34.82 -10.71
N GLN A 238 17.10 34.24 -9.63
CA GLN A 238 17.18 34.82 -8.29
C GLN A 238 18.46 34.46 -7.52
N GLY A 239 19.33 33.63 -8.10
CA GLY A 239 20.56 33.17 -7.44
C GLY A 239 20.33 32.27 -6.22
N ILE A 240 19.21 31.54 -6.18
CA ILE A 240 18.88 30.58 -5.12
C ILE A 240 19.69 29.30 -5.33
N ASP A 241 20.55 28.93 -4.39
CA ASP A 241 21.29 27.67 -4.45
C ASP A 241 20.44 26.50 -3.93
N LEU A 242 19.84 25.76 -4.88
CA LEU A 242 19.01 24.58 -4.64
C LEU A 242 19.75 23.41 -3.95
N ARG A 243 21.08 23.49 -3.80
CA ARG A 243 21.90 22.49 -3.10
C ARG A 243 22.04 22.77 -1.60
N THR A 244 21.60 23.95 -1.19
CA THR A 244 21.62 24.40 0.20
C THR A 244 20.19 24.56 0.68
N GLN A 245 20.01 24.89 1.96
CA GLN A 245 18.68 25.18 2.49
C GLN A 245 18.11 26.42 1.80
N PHE A 246 16.90 26.29 1.26
CA PHE A 246 16.14 27.40 0.70
C PHE A 246 14.72 27.43 1.26
N LEU A 247 14.12 28.62 1.25
CA LEU A 247 12.72 28.78 1.62
C LEU A 247 11.85 28.51 0.40
N VAL A 248 10.89 27.58 0.54
CA VAL A 248 9.93 27.22 -0.52
C VAL A 248 9.14 28.44 -0.99
N ASP A 249 8.83 29.38 -0.08
CA ASP A 249 8.14 30.63 -0.40
C ASP A 249 8.97 31.56 -1.30
N ASP A 250 10.28 31.64 -1.09
CA ASP A 250 11.15 32.49 -1.91
C ASP A 250 11.36 31.86 -3.30
N LEU A 251 11.43 30.53 -3.34
CA LEU A 251 11.42 29.80 -4.60
C LEU A 251 10.09 29.97 -5.35
N TRP A 252 8.95 29.98 -4.65
CA TRP A 252 7.65 30.24 -5.28
C TRP A 252 7.63 31.64 -5.91
N LYS A 253 8.04 32.69 -5.18
CA LYS A 253 8.13 34.06 -5.70
C LYS A 253 9.04 34.15 -6.93
N SER A 254 10.10 33.37 -6.99
CA SER A 254 11.01 33.35 -8.15
C SER A 254 10.37 32.79 -9.44
N VAL A 255 9.31 31.98 -9.29
CA VAL A 255 8.62 31.30 -10.39
C VAL A 255 7.36 32.03 -10.81
N VAL A 256 6.77 32.83 -9.92
CA VAL A 256 5.65 33.72 -10.23
C VAL A 256 6.18 34.91 -11.03
N VAL A 257 5.67 35.11 -12.24
CA VAL A 257 5.91 36.32 -13.03
C VAL A 257 5.01 37.40 -12.46
N GLU A 258 5.57 38.55 -12.05
CA GLU A 258 4.82 39.67 -11.44
C GLU A 258 4.03 40.51 -12.46
N ASP A 259 4.08 40.16 -13.75
CA ASP A 259 3.38 40.91 -14.80
C ASP A 259 1.86 40.67 -14.71
N GLU A 260 1.13 41.70 -14.26
CA GLU A 260 -0.32 41.69 -13.99
C GLU A 260 -1.21 41.31 -15.18
N ASP A 261 -0.67 41.27 -16.41
CA ASP A 261 -1.41 41.03 -17.64
C ASP A 261 -1.44 39.55 -18.10
N GLU A 262 -0.68 38.63 -17.46
CA GLU A 262 -0.54 37.21 -17.88
C GLU A 262 -1.03 36.19 -16.82
N VAL A 263 -2.26 36.37 -16.31
CA VAL A 263 -2.90 35.39 -15.39
C VAL A 263 -3.13 34.02 -16.04
N GLU A 264 -3.16 33.94 -17.38
CA GLU A 264 -3.53 32.75 -18.15
C GLU A 264 -2.46 31.64 -18.21
N GLY A 265 -1.25 31.87 -17.67
CA GLY A 265 -0.13 30.91 -17.72
C GLY A 265 0.31 30.34 -16.37
N GLN A 266 -0.29 30.79 -15.26
CA GLN A 266 0.20 30.44 -13.94
C GLN A 266 -0.40 29.12 -13.45
N PHE A 267 0.47 28.16 -13.16
CA PHE A 267 0.06 26.90 -12.58
C PHE A 267 -0.20 27.04 -11.07
N PRO A 268 -1.07 26.19 -10.48
CA PRO A 268 -1.40 26.25 -9.06
C PRO A 268 -0.20 26.21 -8.10
N ARG A 269 -0.24 26.98 -7.01
CA ARG A 269 0.75 26.90 -5.93
C ARG A 269 0.81 25.49 -5.32
N ALA A 270 -0.33 24.84 -5.11
CA ALA A 270 -0.38 23.46 -4.62
C ALA A 270 0.36 22.46 -5.53
N LEU A 271 0.36 22.68 -6.85
CA LEU A 271 1.12 21.88 -7.81
C LEU A 271 2.63 22.15 -7.71
N PHE A 272 3.03 23.42 -7.57
CA PHE A 272 4.43 23.78 -7.30
C PHE A 272 4.95 23.07 -6.06
N GLU A 273 4.24 23.22 -4.95
CA GLU A 273 4.63 22.62 -3.68
C GLU A 273 4.67 21.09 -3.77
N ALA A 274 3.78 20.47 -4.56
CA ALA A 274 3.81 19.03 -4.77
C ALA A 274 5.01 18.53 -5.58
N VAL A 275 5.47 19.30 -6.55
CA VAL A 275 6.70 18.99 -7.30
C VAL A 275 7.93 19.21 -6.41
N VAL A 276 8.00 20.32 -5.67
CA VAL A 276 9.13 20.62 -4.77
C VAL A 276 9.22 19.59 -3.65
N ARG A 277 8.11 19.24 -3.00
CA ARG A 277 8.05 18.22 -1.94
C ARG A 277 8.53 16.85 -2.41
N ARG A 278 8.42 16.53 -3.70
CA ARG A 278 8.88 15.25 -4.24
C ARG A 278 10.40 15.14 -4.28
N VAL A 279 11.11 16.25 -4.42
CA VAL A 279 12.56 16.31 -4.62
C VAL A 279 13.33 16.83 -3.41
N VAL A 280 12.64 17.53 -2.50
CA VAL A 280 13.18 18.01 -1.22
C VAL A 280 13.25 16.86 -0.21
N GLU A 281 14.35 16.80 0.53
CA GLU A 281 14.57 15.93 1.68
C GLU A 281 14.38 16.73 2.98
N GLY A 282 13.52 16.22 3.87
CA GLY A 282 13.25 16.81 5.18
C GLY A 282 12.44 18.11 5.14
N GLU A 283 12.23 18.71 6.31
CA GLU A 283 11.46 19.94 6.48
C GLU A 283 12.27 21.21 6.14
N GLU A 284 13.59 21.12 6.11
CA GLU A 284 14.51 22.27 5.95
C GLU A 284 14.87 22.62 4.49
N GLY A 285 14.17 22.04 3.50
CA GLY A 285 14.23 22.55 2.12
C GLY A 285 15.56 22.35 1.41
N ASN A 286 16.20 21.18 1.52
CA ASN A 286 17.36 20.82 0.69
C ASN A 286 16.99 19.72 -0.31
N LEU A 287 17.54 19.75 -1.51
CA LEU A 287 17.35 18.69 -2.50
C LEU A 287 18.30 17.52 -2.26
N ASP A 288 17.74 16.31 -2.17
CA ASP A 288 18.56 15.10 -2.29
C ASP A 288 19.03 14.98 -3.74
N ARG A 289 20.34 15.11 -3.93
CA ARG A 289 21.00 15.04 -5.23
C ARG A 289 20.68 13.74 -5.98
N GLU A 290 20.74 12.59 -5.33
CA GLU A 290 20.53 11.30 -6.00
C GLU A 290 19.06 11.09 -6.35
N VAL A 291 18.15 11.45 -5.43
CA VAL A 291 16.71 11.37 -5.65
C VAL A 291 16.27 12.33 -6.74
N CYS A 292 16.74 13.58 -6.72
CA CYS A 292 16.41 14.59 -7.72
C CYS A 292 16.92 14.19 -9.11
N VAL A 293 18.19 13.81 -9.25
CA VAL A 293 18.75 13.41 -10.55
C VAL A 293 17.95 12.26 -11.15
N ARG A 294 17.69 11.20 -10.36
CA ARG A 294 16.89 10.06 -10.78
C ARG A 294 15.46 10.44 -11.15
N TRP A 295 14.77 11.20 -10.30
CA TRP A 295 13.39 11.60 -10.52
C TRP A 295 13.23 12.45 -11.80
N VAL A 296 14.13 13.41 -12.04
CA VAL A 296 14.13 14.22 -13.27
C VAL A 296 14.31 13.32 -14.50
N GLY A 297 15.24 12.36 -14.44
CA GLY A 297 15.48 11.44 -15.56
C GLY A 297 14.31 10.50 -15.84
N GLU A 298 13.71 9.93 -14.79
CA GLU A 298 12.53 9.07 -14.90
C GLU A 298 11.33 9.85 -15.46
N THR A 299 11.04 11.03 -14.89
CA THR A 299 9.90 11.86 -15.30
C THR A 299 10.07 12.41 -16.72
N TYR A 300 11.29 12.80 -17.10
CA TYR A 300 11.58 13.25 -18.46
C TYR A 300 11.45 12.12 -19.48
N LEU A 301 11.92 10.90 -19.15
CA LEU A 301 11.77 9.74 -20.01
C LEU A 301 10.30 9.35 -20.17
N GLU A 302 9.53 9.40 -19.09
CA GLU A 302 8.08 9.15 -19.09
C GLU A 302 7.34 10.16 -19.98
N ALA A 303 7.72 11.45 -19.93
CA ALA A 303 7.11 12.50 -20.74
C ALA A 303 7.46 12.39 -22.24
N MET A 304 8.72 12.09 -22.58
CA MET A 304 9.19 12.14 -23.96
C MET A 304 9.06 10.81 -24.71
N ALA A 305 9.22 9.69 -24.00
CA ALA A 305 9.20 8.35 -24.58
C ALA A 305 8.33 7.39 -23.75
N PRO A 306 7.02 7.68 -23.57
CA PRO A 306 6.13 6.90 -22.71
C PRO A 306 5.93 5.45 -23.17
N MET A 307 6.23 5.16 -24.44
CA MET A 307 6.05 3.85 -25.05
C MET A 307 7.16 3.57 -26.07
N ALA A 308 7.37 2.29 -26.41
CA ALA A 308 8.41 1.87 -27.35
C ALA A 308 8.30 2.50 -28.76
N SER A 309 7.09 2.87 -29.21
CA SER A 309 6.91 3.55 -30.50
C SER A 309 7.32 5.03 -30.49
N ALA A 310 7.51 5.62 -29.31
CA ALA A 310 7.97 6.99 -29.10
C ALA A 310 9.40 7.01 -28.55
N ALA A 311 10.19 5.96 -28.81
CA ALA A 311 11.55 5.87 -28.29
C ALA A 311 12.44 7.03 -28.80
N VAL A 312 13.25 7.58 -27.90
CA VAL A 312 14.12 8.73 -28.17
C VAL A 312 15.57 8.27 -28.29
N GLY A 313 16.37 8.99 -29.07
CA GLY A 313 17.81 8.74 -29.17
C GLY A 313 18.48 8.81 -27.79
N ARG A 314 19.30 7.81 -27.45
CA ARG A 314 19.96 7.69 -26.14
C ARG A 314 20.84 8.91 -25.83
N SER A 315 21.59 9.40 -26.82
CA SER A 315 22.41 10.61 -26.67
C SER A 315 21.56 11.85 -26.41
N ASP A 316 20.46 11.97 -27.13
CA ASP A 316 19.56 13.13 -27.07
C ASP A 316 18.85 13.17 -25.73
N PHE A 317 18.43 12.01 -25.22
CA PHE A 317 17.90 11.85 -23.88
C PHE A 317 18.91 12.26 -22.80
N LEU A 318 20.15 11.76 -22.85
CA LEU A 318 21.17 12.08 -21.84
C LEU A 318 21.52 13.57 -21.84
N ASN A 319 21.65 14.19 -23.02
CA ASN A 319 21.93 15.62 -23.12
C ASN A 319 20.76 16.45 -22.57
N ALA A 320 19.53 16.12 -22.97
CA ALA A 320 18.37 16.83 -22.47
C ALA A 320 18.14 16.62 -20.97
N TRP A 321 18.46 15.45 -20.41
CA TRP A 321 18.44 15.23 -18.97
C TRP A 321 19.46 16.12 -18.25
N LYS A 322 20.69 16.26 -18.77
CA LYS A 322 21.69 17.19 -18.22
C LYS A 322 21.20 18.63 -18.20
N ASP A 323 20.53 19.08 -19.27
CA ASP A 323 20.06 20.46 -19.39
C ASP A 323 18.95 20.82 -18.38
N ARG A 324 18.27 19.83 -17.80
CA ARG A 324 17.20 20.00 -16.80
C ARG A 324 17.67 19.92 -15.35
N LEU A 325 18.97 19.78 -15.14
CA LEU A 325 19.57 19.72 -13.81
C LEU A 325 20.37 21.00 -13.52
N PRO A 326 20.52 21.38 -12.24
CA PRO A 326 21.51 22.36 -11.82
C PRO A 326 22.89 22.03 -12.38
N GLU A 327 23.65 23.05 -12.77
CA GLU A 327 24.93 22.91 -13.48
C GLU A 327 25.90 21.94 -12.76
N ALA A 328 25.94 22.00 -11.43
CA ALA A 328 26.79 21.16 -10.60
C ALA A 328 26.48 19.65 -10.65
N TRP A 329 25.31 19.25 -11.14
CA TRP A 329 24.86 17.85 -11.16
C TRP A 329 24.86 17.23 -12.56
N ARG A 330 25.24 17.97 -13.60
CA ARG A 330 25.22 17.50 -14.99
C ARG A 330 26.10 16.27 -15.23
N GLU A 331 27.17 16.10 -14.44
CA GLU A 331 28.07 14.94 -14.57
C GLU A 331 27.54 13.67 -13.90
N GLU A 332 26.51 13.77 -13.06
CA GLU A 332 25.90 12.62 -12.35
C GLU A 332 24.89 11.85 -13.23
N VAL A 333 24.58 12.38 -14.41
CA VAL A 333 23.63 11.78 -15.35
C VAL A 333 24.18 10.47 -15.91
N ALA A 334 23.60 9.37 -15.45
CA ALA A 334 23.94 8.02 -15.91
C ALA A 334 22.71 7.13 -15.95
N LEU A 335 22.59 6.27 -16.98
CA LEU A 335 21.50 5.30 -17.09
C LEU A 335 21.43 4.33 -15.90
N ALA A 336 22.57 4.07 -15.25
CA ALA A 336 22.63 3.24 -14.04
C ALA A 336 21.78 3.83 -12.89
N LYS A 337 21.57 5.15 -12.85
CA LYS A 337 20.73 5.83 -11.85
C LYS A 337 19.23 5.64 -12.10
N LEU A 338 18.82 5.18 -13.29
CA LEU A 338 17.44 4.85 -13.65
C LEU A 338 17.09 3.37 -13.36
N THR A 339 17.86 2.71 -12.50
CA THR A 339 17.57 1.35 -12.03
C THR A 339 16.84 1.42 -10.69
N VAL A 340 15.72 0.69 -10.57
CA VAL A 340 14.97 0.65 -9.32
C VAL A 340 15.71 -0.24 -8.33
N SER A 341 16.39 0.38 -7.36
CA SER A 341 16.84 -0.34 -6.18
C SER A 341 15.65 -0.55 -5.25
N TRP A 342 15.06 -1.75 -5.27
CA TRP A 342 13.96 -2.14 -4.37
C TRP A 342 14.37 -2.15 -2.88
N TYR A 343 15.63 -1.87 -2.54
CA TYR A 343 16.13 -1.93 -1.17
C TYR A 343 15.55 -0.91 -0.21
N LEU A 344 14.86 0.14 -0.68
CA LEU A 344 14.11 1.03 0.20
C LEU A 344 12.65 0.61 0.42
N PHE A 345 12.12 -0.37 -0.32
CA PHE A 345 10.68 -0.68 -0.35
C PHE A 345 10.22 -1.77 0.63
N CYS A 346 11.14 -2.39 1.39
CA CYS A 346 10.79 -3.40 2.40
C CYS A 346 11.74 -3.31 3.60
N ALA A 347 11.25 -2.80 4.73
CA ALA A 347 11.92 -2.89 6.04
C ALA A 347 11.98 -4.33 6.62
N CYS A 348 11.91 -5.37 5.78
CA CYS A 348 12.04 -6.76 6.17
C CYS A 348 13.42 -7.30 5.74
N LYS A 349 14.36 -7.30 6.69
CA LYS A 349 15.67 -7.97 6.58
C LYS A 349 15.53 -9.49 6.35
N ARG A 350 15.27 -9.95 5.12
CA ARG A 350 15.66 -11.31 4.70
C ARG A 350 16.16 -11.30 3.25
N ARG A 351 17.46 -11.61 3.12
CA ARG A 351 18.22 -11.72 1.87
C ARG A 351 17.56 -12.69 0.87
N SER A 352 17.18 -12.16 -0.28
CA SER A 352 17.09 -12.88 -1.56
C SER A 352 17.77 -12.02 -2.64
N PRO A 353 18.44 -12.59 -3.65
CA PRO A 353 19.36 -11.84 -4.51
C PRO A 353 18.62 -10.93 -5.50
N LEU A 354 19.23 -9.76 -5.73
CA LEU A 354 18.78 -8.65 -6.56
C LEU A 354 18.40 -9.05 -7.98
N THR A 355 17.14 -8.84 -8.36
CA THR A 355 16.80 -8.49 -9.75
C THR A 355 16.58 -6.99 -9.80
N PHE A 356 17.54 -6.27 -10.38
CA PHE A 356 17.39 -4.86 -10.71
C PHE A 356 16.39 -4.74 -11.85
N ASP A 357 15.25 -4.08 -11.59
CA ASP A 357 14.35 -3.69 -12.67
C ASP A 357 14.74 -2.31 -13.16
N ALA A 358 15.18 -2.23 -14.42
CA ALA A 358 15.37 -0.94 -15.07
C ALA A 358 14.01 -0.28 -15.35
N VAL A 359 13.91 1.04 -15.14
CA VAL A 359 12.71 1.83 -15.49
C VAL A 359 12.62 2.06 -17.01
N TYR A 360 13.65 1.63 -17.76
CA TYR A 360 13.77 1.83 -19.19
C TYR A 360 13.96 0.51 -19.94
N GLN A 361 13.60 0.53 -21.22
CA GLN A 361 13.91 -0.50 -22.20
C GLN A 361 14.70 0.14 -23.34
N LEU A 362 15.52 -0.67 -24.00
CA LEU A 362 16.24 -0.31 -25.22
C LEU A 362 15.60 -1.11 -26.36
N PRO A 363 14.63 -0.54 -27.10
CA PRO A 363 14.08 -1.18 -28.30
C PRO A 363 15.18 -1.46 -29.33
N ASP A 364 16.10 -0.50 -29.47
CA ASP A 364 17.31 -0.57 -30.31
C ASP A 364 18.54 -0.18 -29.49
N PRO A 365 19.78 -0.51 -29.90
CA PRO A 365 21.00 -0.11 -29.18
C PRO A 365 21.20 1.41 -29.06
N THR A 366 20.49 2.19 -29.88
CA THR A 366 20.58 3.65 -29.93
C THR A 366 19.35 4.36 -29.36
N THR A 367 18.27 3.65 -29.05
CA THR A 367 17.00 4.25 -28.61
C THR A 367 16.64 3.81 -27.19
N ILE A 368 15.92 4.66 -26.47
CA ILE A 368 15.46 4.40 -25.10
C ILE A 368 13.98 4.75 -24.98
N SER A 369 13.22 3.93 -24.25
CA SER A 369 11.82 4.18 -23.90
C SER A 369 11.54 3.88 -22.44
N PHE A 370 10.54 4.56 -21.87
CA PHE A 370 10.04 4.27 -20.54
C PHE A 370 9.33 2.91 -20.52
N VAL A 371 9.44 2.18 -19.40
CA VAL A 371 8.73 0.92 -19.18
C VAL A 371 7.84 1.10 -17.97
N THR A 372 6.53 0.95 -18.18
CA THR A 372 5.56 1.04 -17.09
C THR A 372 5.72 -0.10 -16.10
N GLU A 373 5.26 0.06 -14.86
CA GLU A 373 5.29 -1.01 -13.86
C GLU A 373 4.58 -2.28 -14.34
N PHE A 374 3.46 -2.11 -15.04
CA PHE A 374 2.71 -3.21 -15.64
C PHE A 374 3.55 -4.01 -16.66
N GLU A 375 4.31 -3.33 -17.52
CA GLU A 375 5.20 -3.97 -18.50
C GLU A 375 6.39 -4.66 -17.84
N ARG A 376 6.95 -4.08 -16.76
CA ARG A 376 7.99 -4.72 -15.95
C ARG A 376 7.48 -6.02 -15.33
N GLN A 377 6.29 -6.00 -14.75
CA GLN A 377 5.65 -7.20 -14.17
C GLN A 377 5.32 -8.26 -15.23
N ARG A 378 4.86 -7.83 -16.42
CA ARG A 378 4.61 -8.74 -17.54
C ARG A 378 5.90 -9.39 -18.04
N SER A 379 6.98 -8.62 -18.12
CA SER A 379 8.30 -9.11 -18.53
C SER A 379 8.83 -10.16 -17.54
N LYS A 380 8.69 -9.92 -16.23
CA LYS A 380 9.03 -10.93 -15.19
C LYS A 380 8.24 -12.23 -15.33
N LYS A 381 6.94 -12.15 -15.59
CA LYS A 381 6.08 -13.34 -15.80
C LYS A 381 6.44 -14.11 -17.07
N ASN A 382 7.05 -13.45 -18.06
CA ASN A 382 7.44 -14.03 -19.34
C ASN A 382 8.90 -14.49 -19.39
N LEU A 383 9.71 -14.28 -18.35
CA LEU A 383 11.02 -14.93 -18.28
C LEU A 383 10.80 -16.45 -18.16
N PRO A 384 11.31 -17.27 -19.10
CA PRO A 384 11.30 -18.71 -18.91
C PRO A 384 12.19 -19.01 -17.70
N THR A 385 11.56 -19.38 -16.58
CA THR A 385 12.31 -19.98 -15.48
C THR A 385 12.76 -21.34 -16.00
N ASP A 386 14.01 -21.46 -16.46
CA ASP A 386 14.59 -22.71 -16.99
C ASP A 386 14.54 -23.88 -15.97
N ALA A 387 14.21 -23.61 -14.70
CA ALA A 387 13.94 -24.63 -13.68
C ALA A 387 12.50 -25.19 -13.70
N SER A 388 11.53 -24.52 -14.32
CA SER A 388 10.10 -24.90 -14.28
C SER A 388 9.70 -25.86 -15.41
N ALA A 389 10.32 -25.75 -16.59
CA ALA A 389 10.04 -26.68 -17.69
C ALA A 389 10.53 -28.12 -17.39
N ALA A 390 11.67 -28.26 -16.70
CA ALA A 390 12.21 -29.57 -16.33
C ALA A 390 11.47 -30.24 -15.16
N THR A 391 10.76 -29.48 -14.33
CA THR A 391 9.98 -30.02 -13.20
C THR A 391 8.48 -30.17 -13.51
N ALA A 392 7.92 -29.38 -14.43
CA ALA A 392 6.55 -29.54 -14.90
C ALA A 392 6.35 -30.87 -15.67
N ALA A 393 7.38 -31.35 -16.38
CA ALA A 393 7.34 -32.66 -17.04
C ALA A 393 7.32 -33.86 -16.07
N LYS A 394 7.65 -33.67 -14.78
CA LYS A 394 7.65 -34.76 -13.77
C LYS A 394 6.40 -34.80 -12.88
N LYS A 395 5.55 -33.77 -12.88
CA LYS A 395 4.38 -33.66 -11.97
C LYS A 395 3.04 -34.11 -12.56
N SER A 396 2.98 -34.57 -13.82
CA SER A 396 1.74 -35.16 -14.38
C SER A 396 1.60 -36.67 -14.16
N ARG A 397 2.49 -37.31 -13.38
CA ARG A 397 2.32 -38.73 -13.00
C ARG A 397 1.20 -38.88 -11.96
N ASN A 398 0.05 -39.21 -12.52
CA ASN A 398 -1.24 -39.48 -11.90
C ASN A 398 -1.10 -40.37 -10.64
N TRP A 399 -1.55 -39.85 -9.49
CA TRP A 399 -1.47 -40.50 -8.17
C TRP A 399 -2.06 -41.92 -8.11
N HIS A 400 -3.01 -42.23 -9.00
CA HIS A 400 -3.65 -43.54 -9.07
C HIS A 400 -2.72 -44.68 -9.52
N GLU A 401 -1.58 -44.39 -10.15
CA GLU A 401 -0.62 -45.41 -10.57
C GLU A 401 0.31 -45.89 -9.44
N LEU A 402 0.59 -45.04 -8.44
CA LEU A 402 1.47 -45.36 -7.31
C LEU A 402 0.91 -46.47 -6.41
N PHE A 403 -0.42 -46.56 -6.27
CA PHE A 403 -1.07 -47.56 -5.42
C PHE A 403 -1.35 -48.90 -6.11
N LYS A 404 -1.34 -48.97 -7.45
CA LYS A 404 -1.51 -50.25 -8.17
C LYS A 404 -0.28 -51.16 -8.04
N ASN A 405 0.92 -50.58 -7.94
CA ASN A 405 2.15 -51.36 -7.88
C ASN A 405 2.43 -51.98 -6.50
N GLN A 406 1.87 -51.46 -5.40
CA GLN A 406 2.01 -52.09 -4.08
C GLN A 406 1.20 -53.40 -3.93
N LYS A 407 0.14 -53.60 -4.72
CA LYS A 407 -0.69 -54.82 -4.61
C LYS A 407 -0.10 -56.04 -5.34
N ARG A 408 0.98 -55.87 -6.12
CA ARG A 408 1.63 -56.96 -6.87
C ARG A 408 2.87 -57.56 -6.21
N GLN A 409 3.35 -56.98 -5.10
CA GLN A 409 4.55 -57.47 -4.38
C GLN A 409 4.25 -58.38 -3.18
N LYS A 410 3.00 -58.81 -2.99
CA LYS A 410 2.65 -59.90 -2.07
C LYS A 410 1.91 -61.00 -2.82
N ARG A 411 2.66 -61.87 -3.48
CA ARG A 411 2.32 -63.28 -3.67
C ARG A 411 3.56 -64.08 -4.00
#